data_AF-A0A482RKR3-F1
#
_entry.id   AF-A0A482RKR3-F1
#
_cell.length_a   1.000
_cell.length_b   1.000
_cell.length_c   1.000
_cell.angle_alpha   90.00
_cell.angle_beta   90.00
_cell.angle_gamma   90.00
#
_symmetry.space_group_name_H-M   'P 1'
#
loop_
_entity.id
_entity.type
_entity.pdbx_description
1 polymer ?
#
loop_
_entity_poly.entity_id
_entity_poly.type
_entity_poly.pdbx_seq_one_letter_code
_entity_poly.pdbx_strand_id
1 'polypeptide(L)'
;MRRCALRVDWHTLQDFARELDALTRKLTKAINDFTDAQTVMNTLTQERDALKKRVGGMGDMEKELQDLRVIAEESKQTQKALVTANARVEELDKLYRDEMILRKRYYNIIEDMKGKIRVYCRARPMSTSELERGNHSVVTFPDEVTIDLDTGKGHKQFVYDQCFGANSTQEQVFEDTEMLIQSAFDGYNVAIFAYGQTGSGKTWTMVRACAPCNWMSTCLCVRTQRHCSLLNARMFPPPRVCAGG
;
A
#
# COMPACT_ATOMS: atom_id res chain seq x y z
N MET A 1 103.42 18.43 79.20
CA MET A 1 103.04 19.39 78.14
C MET A 1 103.58 18.89 76.80
N ARG A 2 102.74 18.99 75.76
CA ARG A 2 103.04 18.92 74.30
C ARG A 2 102.99 17.53 73.61
N ARG A 3 101.84 17.37 72.92
CA ARG A 3 101.50 16.63 71.68
C ARG A 3 102.65 15.96 70.92
N CYS A 4 102.40 14.76 70.36
CA CYS A 4 102.74 14.36 68.98
C CYS A 4 102.17 12.93 68.75
N ALA A 5 101.09 12.76 68.01
CA ALA A 5 100.99 12.68 66.55
C ALA A 5 100.93 11.20 66.10
N LEU A 6 99.70 10.69 65.91
CA LEU A 6 99.45 9.50 65.09
C LEU A 6 99.99 9.78 63.69
N ARG A 7 101.14 9.19 63.36
CA ARG A 7 101.76 9.27 62.03
C ARG A 7 101.07 8.22 61.16
N VAL A 8 100.06 8.66 60.41
CA VAL A 8 99.44 7.83 59.39
C VAL A 8 100.40 7.79 58.20
N ASP A 9 100.77 6.58 57.73
CA ASP A 9 101.68 6.41 56.60
C ASP A 9 101.07 6.99 55.32
N TRP A 10 101.77 7.93 54.70
CA TRP A 10 101.28 8.65 53.53
C TRP A 10 101.12 7.75 52.29
N HIS A 11 101.91 6.68 52.17
CA HIS A 11 101.84 5.74 51.04
C HIS A 11 100.65 4.78 51.12
N THR A 12 100.31 4.24 52.31
CA THR A 12 99.13 3.38 52.46
C THR A 12 97.84 4.16 52.23
N LEU A 13 97.77 5.41 52.71
CA LEU A 13 96.68 6.35 52.38
C LEU A 13 96.55 6.62 50.87
N GLN A 14 97.66 6.67 50.15
CA GLN A 14 97.68 6.95 48.71
C GLN A 14 97.27 5.74 47.87
N ASP A 15 97.57 4.52 48.30
CA ASP A 15 97.12 3.28 47.65
C ASP A 15 95.64 3.01 47.94
N PHE A 16 95.16 3.24 49.16
CA PHE A 16 93.72 3.22 49.45
C PHE A 16 92.95 4.28 48.64
N ALA A 17 93.51 5.47 48.43
CA ALA A 17 92.91 6.48 47.57
C ALA A 17 92.80 6.02 46.10
N ARG A 18 93.82 5.31 45.58
CA ARG A 18 93.79 4.74 44.22
C ARG A 18 92.78 3.61 44.07
N GLU A 19 92.63 2.73 45.07
CA GLU A 19 91.60 1.69 45.07
C GLU A 19 90.20 2.28 45.15
N LEU A 20 90.00 3.30 45.99
CA LEU A 20 88.74 4.05 46.03
C LEU A 20 88.43 4.70 44.68
N ASP A 21 89.42 5.28 43.99
CA ASP A 21 89.27 5.84 42.64
C ASP A 21 89.00 4.80 41.54
N ALA A 22 89.51 3.58 41.70
CA ALA A 22 89.24 2.48 40.78
C ALA A 22 87.83 1.91 40.99
N LEU A 23 87.39 1.80 42.25
CA LEU A 23 86.05 1.36 42.62
C LEU A 23 84.99 2.39 42.23
N THR A 24 85.25 3.69 42.42
CA THR A 24 84.33 4.76 41.97
C THR A 24 84.17 4.78 40.45
N ARG A 25 85.24 4.51 39.68
CA ARG A 25 85.19 4.36 38.22
C ARG A 25 84.38 3.15 37.76
N LYS A 26 84.53 2.00 38.43
CA LYS A 26 83.72 0.81 38.16
C LYS A 26 82.25 1.06 38.47
N LEU A 27 81.97 1.74 39.58
CA LEU A 27 80.62 2.09 40.00
C LEU A 27 79.97 3.08 39.02
N THR A 28 80.68 4.12 38.57
CA THR A 28 80.17 5.07 37.56
C THR A 28 79.91 4.40 36.21
N LYS A 29 80.75 3.44 35.79
CA LYS A 29 80.48 2.67 34.58
C LYS A 29 79.19 1.83 34.70
N ALA A 30 79.02 1.11 35.80
CA ALA A 30 77.81 0.33 36.05
C ALA A 30 76.55 1.21 36.15
N ILE A 31 76.67 2.43 36.68
CA ILE A 31 75.58 3.42 36.71
C ILE A 31 75.23 3.88 35.29
N ASN A 32 76.22 4.19 34.45
CA ASN A 32 75.99 4.61 33.07
C ASN A 32 75.34 3.49 32.23
N ASP A 33 75.83 2.26 32.38
CA ASP A 33 75.26 1.08 31.70
C ASP A 33 73.80 0.84 32.16
N PHE A 34 73.50 1.08 33.44
CA PHE A 34 72.14 0.98 33.98
C PHE A 34 71.23 2.11 33.46
N THR A 35 71.73 3.35 33.34
CA THR A 35 70.97 4.44 32.75
C THR A 35 70.69 4.20 31.27
N ASP A 36 71.65 3.66 30.52
CA ASP A 36 71.47 3.31 29.11
C ASP A 36 70.42 2.21 28.96
N ALA A 37 70.50 1.15 29.77
CA ALA A 37 69.47 0.10 29.81
C ALA A 37 68.08 0.67 30.18
N GLN A 38 68.02 1.65 31.07
CA GLN A 38 66.76 2.28 31.47
C GLN A 38 66.17 3.17 30.37
N THR A 39 67.00 3.85 29.57
CA THR A 39 66.53 4.60 28.40
C THR A 39 66.00 3.67 27.30
N VAL A 40 66.66 2.54 27.05
CA VAL A 40 66.20 1.51 26.11
C VAL A 40 64.87 0.91 26.59
N MET A 41 64.73 0.64 27.89
CA MET A 41 63.47 0.13 28.44
C MET A 41 62.33 1.15 28.33
N ASN A 42 62.61 2.45 28.52
CA ASN A 42 61.62 3.51 28.37
C ASN A 42 61.20 3.76 26.92
N THR A 43 62.11 3.59 25.96
CA THR A 43 61.77 3.71 24.53
C THR A 43 60.93 2.52 24.07
N LEU A 44 61.30 1.30 24.45
CA LEU A 44 60.52 0.09 24.14
C LEU A 44 59.12 0.10 24.80
N THR A 45 58.96 0.68 25.99
CA THR A 45 57.64 0.81 26.62
C THR A 45 56.76 1.81 25.88
N GLN A 46 57.32 2.93 25.43
CA GLN A 46 56.62 3.91 24.58
C GLN A 46 56.19 3.29 23.24
N GLU A 47 57.08 2.55 22.58
CA GLU A 47 56.78 1.84 21.34
C GLU A 47 55.67 0.81 21.54
N ARG A 48 55.72 0.02 22.62
CA ARG A 48 54.68 -0.95 22.96
C ARG A 48 53.34 -0.29 23.24
N ASP A 49 53.31 0.85 23.93
CA ASP A 49 52.07 1.57 24.22
C ASP A 49 51.49 2.23 22.95
N ALA A 50 52.34 2.72 22.05
CA ALA A 50 51.94 3.20 20.73
C ALA A 50 51.37 2.07 19.86
N LEU A 51 52.03 0.90 19.85
CA LEU A 51 51.55 -0.28 19.13
C LEU A 51 50.22 -0.77 19.71
N LYS A 52 50.06 -0.77 21.03
CA LYS A 52 48.83 -1.16 21.73
C LYS A 52 47.65 -0.26 21.36
N LYS A 53 47.86 1.05 21.19
CA LYS A 53 46.82 1.97 20.69
C LYS A 53 46.40 1.65 19.25
N ARG A 54 47.36 1.34 18.37
CA ARG A 54 47.08 0.96 16.97
C ARG A 54 46.30 -0.35 16.88
N VAL A 55 46.65 -1.34 17.72
CA VAL A 55 45.92 -2.62 17.83
C VAL A 55 44.50 -2.41 18.36
N GLY A 56 44.31 -1.51 19.34
CA GLY A 56 42.97 -1.14 19.82
C GLY A 56 42.07 -0.56 18.73
N GLY A 57 42.58 0.38 17.93
CA GLY A 57 41.84 0.94 16.80
C GLY A 57 41.51 -0.07 15.70
N MET A 58 42.38 -1.07 15.47
CA MET A 58 42.08 -2.20 14.59
C MET A 58 40.91 -3.04 15.12
N GLY A 59 40.79 -3.22 16.45
CA GLY A 59 39.69 -3.95 17.06
C GLY A 59 38.34 -3.25 16.91
N ASP A 60 38.31 -1.92 16.90
CA ASP A 60 37.08 -1.16 16.64
C ASP A 60 36.67 -1.27 15.17
N MET A 61 37.64 -1.20 14.25
CA MET A 61 37.37 -1.39 12.82
C MET A 61 36.93 -2.82 12.48
N GLU A 62 37.38 -3.82 13.24
CA GLU A 62 36.93 -5.20 13.10
C GLU A 62 35.46 -5.39 13.50
N LYS A 63 34.97 -4.64 14.51
CA LYS A 63 33.55 -4.62 14.88
C LYS A 63 32.69 -3.98 13.79
N GLU A 64 33.12 -2.83 13.25
CA GLU A 64 32.41 -2.18 12.15
C GLU A 64 32.30 -3.10 10.92
N LEU A 65 33.35 -3.85 10.60
CA LEU A 65 33.32 -4.84 9.52
C LEU A 65 32.38 -6.01 9.82
N GLN A 66 32.22 -6.41 11.09
CA GLN A 66 31.24 -7.43 11.48
C GLN A 66 29.81 -6.92 11.31
N ASP A 67 29.52 -5.70 11.75
CA ASP A 67 28.17 -5.10 11.62
C ASP A 67 27.77 -4.91 10.15
N LEU A 68 28.70 -4.45 9.30
CA LEU A 68 28.46 -4.32 7.86
C LEU A 68 28.17 -5.67 7.18
N ARG A 69 28.76 -6.77 7.65
CA ARG A 69 28.47 -8.11 7.13
C ARG A 69 27.05 -8.55 7.45
N VAL A 70 26.58 -8.32 8.68
CA VAL A 70 25.21 -8.64 9.10
C VAL A 70 24.19 -7.88 8.25
N ILE A 71 24.40 -6.58 8.06
CA ILE A 71 23.54 -5.73 7.23
C ILE A 71 23.52 -6.21 5.76
N ALA A 72 24.68 -6.60 5.21
CA ALA A 72 24.76 -7.12 3.85
C ALA A 72 23.98 -8.43 3.70
N GLU A 73 24.01 -9.29 4.71
CA GLU A 73 23.24 -10.54 4.73
C GLU A 73 21.73 -10.30 4.84
N GLU A 74 21.29 -9.38 5.70
CA GLU A 74 19.89 -8.96 5.80
C GLU A 74 19.39 -8.32 4.50
N SER A 75 20.19 -7.46 3.87
CA SER A 75 19.88 -6.86 2.57
C SER A 75 19.73 -7.93 1.48
N LYS A 76 20.59 -8.96 1.49
CA LYS A 76 20.48 -10.07 0.55
C LYS A 76 19.24 -10.93 0.79
N GLN A 77 18.85 -11.14 2.05
CA GLN A 77 17.63 -11.88 2.40
C GLN A 77 16.38 -11.12 1.99
N THR A 78 16.30 -9.83 2.32
CA THR A 78 15.19 -8.95 1.93
C THR A 78 15.07 -8.83 0.42
N GLN A 79 16.17 -8.72 -0.32
CA GLN A 79 16.15 -8.71 -1.78
C GLN A 79 15.58 -10.01 -2.37
N LYS A 80 15.95 -11.17 -1.82
CA LYS A 80 15.38 -12.47 -2.24
C LYS A 80 13.89 -12.57 -1.96
N ALA A 81 13.46 -12.10 -0.78
CA ALA A 81 12.05 -12.05 -0.41
C ALA A 81 11.27 -11.13 -1.35
N LEU A 82 11.83 -9.96 -1.70
CA LEU A 82 11.24 -9.01 -2.64
C LEU A 82 11.05 -9.62 -4.04
N VAL A 83 12.06 -10.30 -4.58
CA VAL A 83 11.96 -10.96 -5.90
C VAL A 83 10.88 -12.05 -5.87
N THR A 84 10.85 -12.85 -4.81
CA THR A 84 9.84 -13.90 -4.64
C THR A 84 8.43 -13.32 -4.52
N ALA A 85 8.28 -12.20 -3.79
CA ALA A 85 7.01 -11.50 -3.66
C ALA A 85 6.55 -10.89 -4.98
N ASN A 86 7.45 -10.23 -5.73
CA ASN A 86 7.13 -9.66 -7.04
C ASN A 86 6.69 -10.74 -8.04
N ALA A 87 7.36 -11.90 -8.05
CA ALA A 87 6.96 -13.02 -8.89
C ALA A 87 5.54 -13.51 -8.55
N ARG A 88 5.18 -13.58 -7.27
CA ARG A 88 3.82 -13.92 -6.83
C ARG A 88 2.79 -12.88 -7.25
N VAL A 89 3.13 -11.59 -7.18
CA VAL A 89 2.24 -10.50 -7.63
C VAL A 89 1.99 -10.61 -9.13
N GLU A 90 3.04 -10.83 -9.94
CA GLU A 90 2.88 -11.01 -11.38
C GLU A 90 2.01 -12.22 -11.75
N GLU A 91 2.14 -13.31 -10.99
CA GLU A 91 1.30 -14.50 -11.15
C GLU A 91 -0.17 -14.20 -10.81
N LEU A 92 -0.42 -13.53 -9.68
CA LEU A 92 -1.75 -13.10 -9.28
C LEU A 92 -2.37 -12.13 -10.31
N ASP A 93 -1.60 -11.21 -10.87
CA ASP A 93 -2.07 -10.28 -11.91
C ASP A 93 -2.45 -11.00 -13.21
N LYS A 94 -1.81 -12.13 -13.54
CA LYS A 94 -2.21 -12.97 -14.69
C LYS A 94 -3.52 -13.68 -14.39
N LEU A 95 -3.61 -14.34 -13.24
CA LEU A 95 -4.82 -15.06 -12.83
C LEU A 95 -6.02 -14.12 -12.73
N TYR A 96 -5.83 -12.92 -12.17
CA TYR A 96 -6.88 -11.91 -12.08
C TYR A 96 -7.36 -11.43 -13.45
N ARG A 97 -6.44 -11.24 -14.41
CA ARG A 97 -6.80 -10.90 -15.80
C ARG A 97 -7.62 -12.00 -16.46
N ASP A 98 -7.22 -13.25 -16.27
CA ASP A 98 -7.93 -14.41 -16.83
C ASP A 98 -9.33 -14.55 -16.19
N GLU A 99 -9.43 -14.38 -14.88
CA GLU A 99 -10.69 -14.37 -14.14
C GLU A 99 -11.61 -13.24 -14.61
N MET A 100 -11.06 -12.04 -14.85
CA MET A 100 -11.81 -10.91 -15.38
C MET A 100 -12.37 -11.19 -16.78
N ILE A 101 -11.60 -11.83 -17.66
CA ILE A 101 -12.05 -12.24 -18.98
C ILE A 101 -13.18 -13.27 -18.87
N LEU A 102 -13.01 -14.27 -18.00
CA LEU A 102 -14.04 -15.28 -17.74
C LEU A 102 -15.32 -14.65 -17.18
N ARG A 103 -15.21 -13.73 -16.22
CA ARG A 103 -16.34 -13.01 -15.65
C ARG A 103 -17.13 -12.29 -16.72
N LYS A 104 -16.47 -11.53 -17.60
CA LYS A 104 -17.12 -10.87 -18.75
C LYS A 104 -17.80 -11.87 -19.69
N ARG A 105 -17.14 -13.00 -19.96
CA ARG A 105 -17.71 -14.04 -20.81
C ARG A 105 -18.97 -14.65 -20.22
N TYR A 106 -18.93 -15.04 -18.95
CA TYR A 106 -20.10 -15.60 -18.25
C TYR A 106 -21.22 -14.60 -18.15
N TYR A 107 -20.88 -13.33 -17.91
CA TYR A 107 -21.84 -12.25 -17.88
C TYR A 107 -22.63 -12.14 -19.18
N ASN A 108 -21.93 -12.09 -20.31
CA ASN A 108 -22.57 -12.03 -21.62
C ASN A 108 -23.40 -13.27 -21.93
N ILE A 109 -22.96 -14.46 -21.51
CA ILE A 109 -23.73 -15.70 -21.67
C ILE A 109 -25.04 -15.64 -20.89
N ILE A 110 -25.00 -15.20 -19.63
CA ILE A 110 -26.21 -15.04 -18.80
C ILE A 110 -27.15 -14.02 -19.43
N GLU A 111 -26.61 -12.92 -19.95
CA GLU A 111 -27.39 -11.86 -20.57
C GLU A 111 -28.06 -12.33 -21.86
N ASP A 112 -27.34 -13.09 -22.70
CA ASP A 112 -27.87 -13.72 -23.91
C ASP A 112 -28.93 -14.78 -23.61
N MET A 113 -28.76 -15.57 -22.53
CA MET A 113 -29.72 -16.60 -22.11
C MET A 113 -31.07 -16.01 -21.69
N LYS A 114 -31.06 -14.86 -21.03
CA LYS A 114 -32.26 -14.10 -20.66
C LYS A 114 -32.94 -13.43 -21.85
N GLY A 115 -32.29 -13.40 -23.02
CA GLY A 115 -32.84 -12.83 -24.26
C GLY A 115 -32.38 -11.40 -24.53
N LYS A 116 -32.20 -11.10 -25.83
CA LYS A 116 -31.70 -9.80 -26.34
C LYS A 116 -32.71 -8.66 -26.21
N ILE A 117 -34.00 -8.98 -26.14
CA ILE A 117 -35.08 -8.02 -25.97
C ILE A 117 -35.80 -8.43 -24.69
N ARG A 118 -35.95 -7.47 -23.77
CA ARG A 118 -36.67 -7.64 -22.51
C ARG A 118 -37.76 -6.59 -22.42
N VAL A 119 -38.94 -7.03 -22.00
CA VAL A 119 -40.11 -6.19 -21.84
C VAL A 119 -40.53 -6.26 -20.39
N TYR A 120 -40.37 -5.12 -19.70
CA TYR A 120 -40.82 -4.95 -18.33
C TYR A 120 -42.13 -4.19 -18.29
N CYS A 121 -43.05 -4.64 -17.45
CA CYS A 121 -44.25 -3.88 -17.13
C CYS A 121 -44.09 -3.23 -15.75
N ARG A 122 -44.51 -1.97 -15.60
CA ARG A 122 -44.51 -1.27 -14.33
C ARG A 122 -45.84 -0.53 -14.14
N ALA A 123 -46.59 -0.88 -13.10
CA ALA A 123 -47.71 -0.08 -12.65
C ALA A 123 -47.25 0.98 -11.66
N ARG A 124 -47.66 2.23 -11.88
CA ARG A 124 -47.46 3.29 -10.89
C ARG A 124 -48.48 3.14 -9.75
N PRO A 125 -48.12 3.53 -8.52
CA PRO A 125 -49.11 3.72 -7.48
C PRO A 125 -50.08 4.85 -7.85
N MET A 126 -51.32 4.71 -7.40
CA MET A 126 -52.37 5.73 -7.56
C MET A 126 -52.00 6.99 -6.78
N SER A 127 -52.25 8.17 -7.33
CA SER A 127 -52.06 9.41 -6.58
C SER A 127 -53.21 9.64 -5.60
N THR A 128 -52.96 10.39 -4.53
CA THR A 128 -53.99 10.78 -3.55
C THR A 128 -55.19 11.46 -4.21
N SER A 129 -54.92 12.36 -5.17
CA SER A 129 -55.93 13.04 -5.98
C SER A 129 -56.76 12.12 -6.88
N GLU A 130 -56.22 10.96 -7.29
CA GLU A 130 -56.96 9.97 -8.08
C GLU A 130 -57.85 9.10 -7.20
N LEU A 131 -57.38 8.81 -5.98
CA LEU A 131 -58.14 8.07 -4.97
C LEU A 131 -59.35 8.89 -4.49
N GLU A 132 -59.17 10.19 -4.27
CA GLU A 132 -60.24 11.14 -3.92
C GLU A 132 -61.31 11.27 -5.03
N ARG A 133 -60.94 11.02 -6.29
CA ARG A 133 -61.86 11.02 -7.43
C ARG A 133 -62.59 9.68 -7.60
N GLY A 134 -62.34 8.70 -6.73
CA GLY A 134 -62.97 7.38 -6.79
C GLY A 134 -62.38 6.42 -7.84
N ASN A 135 -61.18 6.72 -8.37
CA ASN A 135 -60.51 5.80 -9.30
C ASN A 135 -59.91 4.62 -8.52
N HIS A 136 -60.10 3.40 -9.03
CA HIS A 136 -59.52 2.18 -8.48
C HIS A 136 -58.54 1.54 -9.47
N SER A 137 -57.61 0.73 -8.97
CA SER A 137 -56.69 -0.03 -9.83
C SER A 137 -57.46 -1.11 -10.59
N VAL A 138 -57.30 -1.12 -11.91
CA VAL A 138 -57.86 -2.14 -12.82
C VAL A 138 -56.86 -3.29 -13.05
N VAL A 139 -55.65 -3.13 -12.53
CA VAL A 139 -54.51 -4.04 -12.75
C VAL A 139 -54.29 -4.89 -11.50
N THR A 140 -54.21 -6.20 -11.69
CA THR A 140 -53.87 -7.18 -10.66
C THR A 140 -52.64 -7.97 -11.10
N PHE A 141 -51.76 -8.26 -10.13
CA PHE A 141 -50.51 -8.98 -10.33
C PHE A 141 -50.63 -10.34 -9.64
N PRO A 142 -51.07 -11.40 -10.34
CA PRO A 142 -51.09 -12.74 -9.77
C PRO A 142 -49.67 -13.26 -9.52
N ASP A 143 -48.74 -12.98 -10.43
CA ASP A 143 -47.34 -13.40 -10.40
C ASP A 143 -46.41 -12.25 -10.81
N GLU A 144 -45.09 -12.45 -10.68
CA GLU A 144 -44.06 -11.49 -11.12
C GLU A 144 -43.94 -11.37 -12.65
N VAL A 145 -44.54 -12.27 -13.42
CA VAL A 145 -44.39 -12.34 -14.89
C VAL A 145 -45.72 -12.01 -15.59
N THR A 146 -46.83 -12.09 -14.86
CA THR A 146 -48.18 -12.07 -15.43
C THR A 146 -49.00 -10.92 -14.86
N ILE A 147 -49.76 -10.25 -15.72
CA ILE A 147 -50.66 -9.16 -15.35
C ILE A 147 -52.06 -9.45 -15.85
N ASP A 148 -53.03 -9.29 -14.95
CA ASP A 148 -54.44 -9.39 -15.21
C ASP A 148 -55.08 -8.00 -15.23
N LEU A 149 -55.84 -7.72 -16.28
CA LEU A 149 -56.64 -6.51 -16.44
C LEU A 149 -58.12 -6.87 -16.39
N ASP A 150 -58.82 -6.41 -15.36
CA ASP A 150 -60.27 -6.62 -15.23
C ASP A 150 -61.03 -5.35 -15.62
N THR A 151 -61.26 -5.19 -16.92
CA THR A 151 -62.04 -4.07 -17.43
C THR A 151 -63.49 -4.51 -17.64
N GLY A 152 -64.46 -3.59 -17.57
CA GLY A 152 -65.87 -3.86 -17.93
C GLY A 152 -66.11 -4.36 -19.38
N LYS A 153 -65.05 -4.56 -20.17
CA LYS A 153 -65.04 -5.17 -21.50
C LYS A 153 -64.52 -6.64 -21.49
N GLY A 154 -64.24 -7.21 -20.31
CA GLY A 154 -63.72 -8.56 -20.11
C GLY A 154 -62.34 -8.58 -19.45
N HIS A 155 -62.00 -9.74 -18.88
CA HIS A 155 -60.68 -10.05 -18.32
C HIS A 155 -59.65 -10.29 -19.43
N LYS A 156 -58.48 -9.68 -19.31
CA LYS A 156 -57.36 -9.88 -20.22
C LYS A 156 -56.07 -10.11 -19.44
N GLN A 157 -55.34 -11.14 -19.83
CA GLN A 157 -54.06 -11.49 -19.25
C GLN A 157 -52.92 -11.20 -20.22
N PHE A 158 -51.83 -10.64 -19.70
CA PHE A 158 -50.60 -10.36 -20.44
C PHE A 158 -49.40 -10.92 -19.70
N VAL A 159 -48.45 -11.47 -20.45
CA VAL A 159 -47.21 -12.05 -19.92
C VAL A 159 -46.03 -11.21 -20.41
N TYR A 160 -45.14 -10.85 -19.49
CA TYR A 160 -43.95 -10.03 -19.71
C TYR A 160 -42.73 -10.71 -19.09
N ASP A 161 -41.53 -10.17 -19.27
CA ASP A 161 -40.33 -10.75 -18.63
C ASP A 161 -40.31 -10.51 -17.12
N GLN A 162 -40.80 -9.35 -16.67
CA GLN A 162 -41.02 -9.01 -15.26
C GLN A 162 -42.07 -7.90 -15.13
N CYS A 163 -42.87 -7.98 -14.08
CA CYS A 163 -44.01 -7.12 -13.78
C CYS A 163 -43.85 -6.49 -12.39
N PHE A 164 -43.64 -5.18 -12.38
CA PHE A 164 -43.50 -4.37 -11.17
C PHE A 164 -44.85 -3.76 -10.79
N GLY A 165 -45.32 -4.10 -9.59
CA GLY A 165 -46.55 -3.55 -9.02
C GLY A 165 -46.40 -2.13 -8.49
N ALA A 166 -47.50 -1.58 -7.98
CA ALA A 166 -47.53 -0.24 -7.38
C ALA A 166 -46.61 -0.07 -6.16
N ASN A 167 -46.26 -1.18 -5.50
CA ASN A 167 -45.39 -1.20 -4.32
C ASN A 167 -43.90 -1.29 -4.68
N SER A 168 -43.57 -1.53 -5.95
CA SER A 168 -42.18 -1.72 -6.37
C SER A 168 -41.43 -0.39 -6.38
N THR A 169 -40.24 -0.40 -5.78
CA THR A 169 -39.41 0.81 -5.67
C THR A 169 -38.61 1.05 -6.96
N GLN A 170 -38.00 2.24 -7.08
CA GLN A 170 -37.17 2.55 -8.24
C GLN A 170 -35.87 1.72 -8.23
N GLU A 171 -35.37 1.42 -7.03
CA GLU A 171 -34.16 0.65 -6.80
C GLU A 171 -34.32 -0.79 -7.31
N GLN A 172 -35.47 -1.42 -7.05
CA GLN A 172 -35.79 -2.76 -7.55
C GLN A 172 -35.81 -2.82 -9.10
N VAL A 173 -36.39 -1.81 -9.74
CA VAL A 173 -36.39 -1.71 -11.21
C VAL A 173 -34.98 -1.45 -11.73
N PHE A 174 -34.17 -0.70 -11.00
CA PHE A 174 -32.81 -0.38 -11.38
C PHE A 174 -31.89 -1.60 -11.32
N GLU A 175 -32.00 -2.43 -10.27
CA GLU A 175 -31.18 -3.64 -10.07
C GLU A 175 -31.22 -4.58 -11.29
N ASP A 176 -32.40 -4.77 -11.88
CA ASP A 176 -32.54 -5.57 -13.11
C ASP A 176 -31.93 -4.88 -14.35
N THR A 177 -32.01 -3.55 -14.42
CA THR A 177 -31.40 -2.78 -15.52
C THR A 177 -29.89 -2.53 -15.36
N GLU A 178 -29.35 -2.69 -14.15
CA GLU A 178 -27.92 -2.59 -13.86
C GLU A 178 -27.16 -3.57 -14.75
N MET A 179 -27.75 -4.74 -15.01
CA MET A 179 -27.09 -5.74 -15.82
C MET A 179 -26.85 -5.29 -17.27
N LEU A 180 -27.85 -4.61 -17.82
CA LEU A 180 -27.79 -4.02 -19.16
C LEU A 180 -26.77 -2.87 -19.21
N ILE A 181 -26.67 -2.09 -18.13
CA ILE A 181 -25.73 -0.96 -18.05
C ILE A 181 -24.28 -1.45 -18.01
N GLN A 182 -23.99 -2.52 -17.27
CA GLN A 182 -22.66 -3.12 -17.26
C GLN A 182 -22.27 -3.64 -18.66
N SER A 183 -23.21 -4.23 -19.40
CA SER A 183 -23.00 -4.63 -20.80
C SER A 183 -22.67 -3.43 -21.69
N ALA A 184 -23.28 -2.26 -21.43
CA ALA A 184 -22.93 -1.03 -22.15
C ALA A 184 -21.49 -0.56 -21.87
N PHE A 185 -21.01 -0.70 -20.63
CA PHE A 185 -19.61 -0.43 -20.29
C PHE A 185 -18.63 -1.41 -20.94
N ASP A 186 -19.04 -2.65 -21.17
CA ASP A 186 -18.25 -3.66 -21.89
C ASP A 186 -18.24 -3.44 -23.42
N GLY A 187 -18.92 -2.41 -23.92
CA GLY A 187 -18.91 -2.00 -25.33
C GLY A 187 -20.08 -2.52 -26.15
N TYR A 188 -21.12 -3.08 -25.53
CA TYR A 188 -22.35 -3.48 -26.20
C TYR A 188 -23.29 -2.29 -26.39
N ASN A 189 -24.02 -2.28 -27.50
CA ASN A 189 -25.04 -1.25 -27.74
C ASN A 189 -26.32 -1.63 -27.01
N VAL A 190 -26.68 -0.83 -26.00
CA VAL A 190 -27.88 -1.02 -25.19
C VAL A 190 -28.80 0.18 -25.36
N ALA A 191 -30.09 -0.08 -25.49
CA ALA A 191 -31.12 0.94 -25.56
C ALA A 191 -32.26 0.59 -24.61
N ILE A 192 -32.65 1.55 -23.77
CA ILE A 192 -33.76 1.42 -22.84
C ILE A 192 -34.85 2.39 -23.28
N PHE A 193 -36.05 1.85 -23.49
CA PHE A 193 -37.21 2.62 -23.92
C PHE A 193 -38.32 2.51 -22.87
N ALA A 194 -38.95 3.64 -22.57
CA ALA A 194 -40.13 3.68 -21.71
C ALA A 194 -41.37 3.99 -22.55
N TYR A 195 -42.33 3.05 -22.57
CA TYR A 195 -43.58 3.17 -23.31
C TYR A 195 -44.77 3.37 -22.38
N GLY A 196 -45.83 4.02 -22.87
CA GLY A 196 -47.09 4.21 -22.15
C GLY A 196 -47.78 5.55 -22.42
N GLN A 197 -49.00 5.73 -21.92
CA GLN A 197 -49.78 6.97 -22.06
C GLN A 197 -49.26 8.13 -21.19
N THR A 198 -49.60 9.38 -21.50
CA THR A 198 -49.26 10.53 -20.64
C THR A 198 -49.76 10.31 -19.21
N GLY A 199 -48.92 10.58 -18.21
CA GLY A 199 -49.21 10.30 -16.80
C GLY A 199 -48.88 8.87 -16.34
N SER A 200 -48.44 7.96 -17.21
CA SER A 200 -48.11 6.57 -16.83
C SER A 200 -46.81 6.38 -16.02
N GLY A 201 -46.03 7.44 -15.78
CA GLY A 201 -44.76 7.35 -15.03
C GLY A 201 -43.50 7.07 -15.86
N LYS A 202 -43.51 7.32 -17.18
CA LYS A 202 -42.30 7.19 -18.04
C LYS A 202 -41.13 8.06 -17.55
N THR A 203 -41.37 9.37 -17.38
CA THR A 203 -40.35 10.31 -16.88
C THR A 203 -39.89 9.96 -15.48
N TRP A 204 -40.82 9.48 -14.64
CA TRP A 204 -40.51 9.01 -13.30
C TRP A 204 -39.56 7.81 -13.30
N THR A 205 -39.78 6.86 -14.22
CA THR A 205 -38.95 5.66 -14.35
C THR A 205 -37.56 5.95 -14.90
N MET A 206 -37.44 6.88 -15.86
CA MET A 206 -36.18 7.15 -16.56
C MET A 206 -35.28 8.18 -15.88
N VAL A 207 -35.85 9.26 -15.33
CA VAL A 207 -35.07 10.48 -15.01
C VAL A 207 -35.00 10.78 -13.52
N ARG A 208 -35.92 10.25 -12.70
CA ARG A 208 -36.01 10.67 -11.30
C ARG A 208 -34.79 10.23 -10.51
N ALA A 209 -34.12 11.20 -9.89
CA ALA A 209 -32.98 10.98 -8.99
C ALA A 209 -33.42 10.32 -7.68
N CYS A 210 -32.66 9.32 -7.24
CA CYS A 210 -32.66 8.85 -5.86
C CYS A 210 -32.01 9.93 -4.98
N ALA A 211 -32.70 10.38 -3.94
CA ALA A 211 -32.11 11.18 -2.85
C ALA A 211 -32.10 10.26 -1.62
N PRO A 212 -30.94 9.87 -1.06
CA PRO A 212 -29.73 10.67 -0.87
C PRO A 212 -28.42 9.88 -1.16
N CYS A 213 -27.88 9.96 -2.37
CA CYS A 213 -26.54 9.43 -2.65
C CYS A 213 -25.61 10.55 -3.10
N ASN A 214 -24.63 10.88 -2.26
CA ASN A 214 -23.59 11.88 -2.48
C ASN A 214 -22.53 11.43 -3.51
N TRP A 215 -22.91 10.52 -4.42
CA TRP A 215 -22.08 10.02 -5.50
C TRP A 215 -22.65 10.58 -6.81
N MET A 216 -21.94 11.57 -7.37
CA MET A 216 -22.15 12.05 -8.74
C MET A 216 -21.75 10.97 -9.74
N SER A 217 -22.48 9.86 -9.80
CA SER A 217 -22.42 8.80 -10.82
C SER A 217 -23.63 7.93 -10.52
N THR A 218 -24.82 8.14 -11.07
CA THR A 218 -25.21 7.48 -12.32
C THR A 218 -26.57 8.08 -12.72
N CYS A 219 -26.56 9.17 -13.50
CA CYS A 219 -27.76 9.56 -14.23
C CYS A 219 -27.88 8.63 -15.43
N LEU A 220 -28.93 7.80 -15.47
CA LEU A 220 -29.29 7.07 -16.69
C LEU A 220 -29.73 8.07 -17.76
N CYS A 221 -28.78 8.46 -18.59
CA CYS A 221 -29.07 8.99 -19.91
C CYS A 221 -28.18 8.25 -20.90
N VAL A 222 -28.49 6.98 -21.14
CA VAL A 222 -27.88 6.23 -22.26
C VAL A 222 -28.49 6.80 -23.54
N ARG A 223 -27.83 7.82 -24.06
CA ARG A 223 -28.06 8.38 -25.39
C ARG A 223 -26.81 8.15 -26.22
N THR A 224 -26.56 6.90 -26.60
CA THR A 224 -25.49 6.57 -27.56
C THR A 224 -26.01 6.80 -28.97
N GLN A 225 -25.94 8.05 -29.43
CA GLN A 225 -26.07 8.38 -30.85
C GLN A 225 -24.85 9.18 -31.28
N ARG A 226 -24.12 8.59 -32.23
CA ARG A 226 -22.88 9.08 -32.83
C ARG A 226 -23.01 10.52 -33.33
N HIS A 227 -22.27 11.44 -32.71
CA HIS A 227 -21.49 12.50 -33.35
C HIS A 227 -20.87 13.39 -32.25
N CYS A 228 -19.58 13.19 -31.97
CA CYS A 228 -18.70 14.27 -31.51
C CYS A 228 -17.25 13.81 -31.64
N SER A 229 -16.75 13.90 -32.87
CA SER A 229 -15.33 14.17 -33.10
C SER A 229 -14.95 15.44 -32.34
N LEU A 230 -13.82 15.39 -31.63
CA LEU A 230 -13.18 16.44 -30.81
C LEU A 230 -13.59 16.44 -29.33
N LEU A 231 -12.79 15.78 -28.50
CA LEU A 231 -12.09 16.45 -27.40
C LEU A 231 -11.09 15.50 -26.72
N ASN A 232 -9.85 15.97 -26.72
CA ASN A 232 -8.66 15.42 -26.11
C ASN A 232 -8.84 14.78 -24.74
N ALA A 233 -8.08 13.71 -24.55
CA ALA A 233 -7.52 13.22 -23.30
C ALA A 233 -7.38 14.31 -22.22
N ARG A 234 -8.07 14.12 -21.10
CA ARG A 234 -7.59 14.53 -19.77
C ARG A 234 -7.92 13.45 -18.75
N MET A 235 -6.86 12.74 -18.37
CA MET A 235 -6.79 11.93 -17.16
C MET A 235 -7.21 12.76 -15.93
N PHE A 236 -7.92 12.11 -15.02
CA PHE A 236 -8.24 12.58 -13.68
C PHE A 236 -7.00 13.10 -12.94
N PRO A 237 -7.03 14.28 -12.27
CA PRO A 237 -6.05 14.59 -11.24
C PRO A 237 -6.44 13.91 -9.91
N PRO A 238 -5.46 13.50 -9.08
CA PRO A 238 -5.75 12.88 -7.78
C PRO A 238 -6.32 13.90 -6.77
N PRO A 239 -7.08 13.44 -5.76
CA PRO A 239 -7.71 14.32 -4.78
C PRO A 239 -6.67 14.95 -3.83
N ARG A 240 -6.81 16.25 -3.57
CA ARG A 240 -6.03 16.98 -2.55
C ARG A 240 -6.55 16.63 -1.17
N VAL A 241 -5.65 16.22 -0.28
CA VAL A 241 -5.89 16.06 1.15
C VAL A 241 -5.91 17.45 1.79
N CYS A 242 -7.03 17.82 2.41
CA CYS A 242 -7.12 19.01 3.26
C CYS A 242 -6.44 18.72 4.60
N ALA A 243 -5.30 19.37 4.86
CA ALA A 243 -4.72 19.49 6.19
C ALA A 243 -5.43 20.65 6.91
N GLY A 244 -6.09 20.35 8.03
CA GLY A 244 -6.64 21.35 8.93
C GLY A 244 -5.53 21.98 9.78
N GLY A 245 -5.55 23.31 9.84
CA GLY A 245 -4.90 24.14 10.84
C GLY A 245 -5.92 25.12 11.40
#